data_AF-A0A9D9WTQ6-F1
#
_entry.id   AF-A0A9D9WTQ6-F1
#
_cell.length_a   1.000
_cell.length_b   1.000
_cell.length_c   1.000
_cell.angle_alpha   90.00
_cell.angle_beta   90.00
_cell.angle_gamma   90.00
#
_symmetry.space_group_name_H-M   'P 1'
#
loop_
_entity.id
_entity.type
_entity.pdbx_description
1 polymer ?
#
loop_
_entity_poly.entity_id
_entity_poly.type
_entity_poly.pdbx_seq_one_letter_code
_entity_poly.pdbx_strand_id
1 'polypeptide(L)' 'MYLQTLFEKARSSSDDTSAAIFGELLDALEHDAPFDLQQLYLLSYNDFDMALNALREWRSQRYVWMREHESDQPWRSHAG' A
#
# COMPACT_ATOMS: atom_id res chain seq x y z
N MET A 1 6.30 -1.25 11.42
CA MET A 1 5.91 -1.41 10.00
C MET A 1 5.26 -0.11 9.57
N TYR A 2 5.64 0.44 8.42
CA TYR A 2 5.12 1.72 7.92
C TYR A 2 3.66 1.60 7.53
N LEU A 3 3.24 0.46 6.99
CA LEU A 3 1.83 0.20 6.68
C LEU A 3 0.93 0.26 7.93
N GLN A 4 1.35 -0.35 9.03
CA GLN A 4 0.58 -0.32 10.27
C GLN A 4 0.45 1.12 10.80
N THR A 5 1.54 1.89 10.79
CA THR A 5 1.52 3.29 11.21
C THR A 5 0.62 4.14 10.30
N LEU A 6 0.61 3.86 8.98
CA LEU A 6 -0.26 4.54 8.04
C LEU A 6 -1.74 4.22 8.30
N PHE A 7 -2.07 2.96 8.62
CA PHE A 7 -3.41 2.55 9.07
C PHE A 7 -3.86 3.23 10.36
N GLU A 8 -2.98 3.29 11.36
CA GLU A 8 -3.25 3.97 12.62
C GLU A 8 -3.52 5.46 12.38
N LYS A 9 -2.72 6.10 11.52
CA LYS A 9 -2.83 7.52 11.20
C LYS A 9 -4.06 7.86 10.36
N ALA A 10 -4.46 6.99 9.44
CA ALA A 10 -5.71 7.10 8.69
C ALA A 10 -6.95 7.00 9.61
N ARG A 11 -6.87 6.21 10.69
CA ARG A 11 -7.97 6.05 11.67
C ARG A 11 -7.93 7.09 12.79
N SER A 12 -6.81 7.78 12.99
CA SER A 12 -6.68 8.81 14.03
C SER A 12 -7.16 10.16 13.50
N SER A 13 -8.17 10.75 14.16
CA SER A 13 -8.69 12.10 13.91
C SER A 13 -9.21 12.37 12.48
N SER A 14 -10.54 12.32 12.31
CA SER A 14 -11.23 12.53 11.03
C SER A 14 -11.13 13.94 10.44
N ASP A 15 -10.56 14.90 11.16
CA ASP A 15 -10.49 16.32 10.75
C ASP A 15 -9.13 16.69 10.12
N ASP A 16 -8.21 15.73 10.01
CA ASP A 16 -6.89 15.97 9.47
C ASP A 16 -6.84 15.56 7.99
N THR A 17 -6.49 16.49 7.10
CA THR A 17 -6.37 16.25 5.64
C THR A 17 -5.43 15.07 5.35
N SER A 18 -4.39 14.89 6.18
CA SER A 18 -3.50 13.72 6.09
C SER A 18 -4.22 12.39 6.29
N ALA A 19 -5.15 12.31 7.24
CA ALA A 19 -5.89 11.08 7.54
C ALA A 19 -6.79 10.66 6.38
N ALA A 20 -7.43 11.63 5.71
CA ALA A 20 -8.24 11.39 4.51
C ALA A 20 -7.39 10.85 3.35
N ILE A 21 -6.26 11.50 3.06
CA ILE A 21 -5.33 11.08 1.99
C ILE A 21 -4.79 9.67 2.27
N PHE A 22 -4.44 9.36 3.52
CA PHE A 22 -4.00 8.02 3.90
C PHE A 22 -5.10 6.96 3.79
N GLY A 23 -6.34 7.31 4.10
CA GLY A 23 -7.50 6.44 3.90
C GLY A 23 -7.68 6.08 2.42
N GLU A 24 -7.70 7.08 1.54
CA GLU A 24 -7.80 6.87 0.09
C GLU A 24 -6.63 6.03 -0.45
N LEU A 25 -5.41 6.29 0.03
CA LEU A 25 -4.23 5.51 -0.35
C LEU A 25 -4.38 4.03 0.05
N LEU A 26 -4.84 3.75 1.27
CA LEU A 26 -5.04 2.38 1.74
C LEU A 26 -6.11 1.65 0.94
N ASP A 27 -7.25 2.29 0.72
CA ASP A 27 -8.35 1.73 -0.07
C ASP A 27 -7.89 1.39 -1.49
N ALA A 28 -7.09 2.27 -2.10
CA ALA A 28 -6.53 2.04 -3.43
C ALA A 28 -5.53 0.86 -3.45
N LEU A 29 -4.70 0.72 -2.42
CA LEU A 29 -3.77 -0.40 -2.31
C LEU A 29 -4.48 -1.73 -2.12
N GLU A 30 -5.56 -1.77 -1.31
CA GLU A 30 -6.34 -2.97 -1.04
C GLU A 30 -7.14 -3.44 -2.27
N HIS A 31 -7.74 -2.51 -3.01
CA HIS A 31 -8.61 -2.81 -4.15
C HIS A 31 -7.90 -2.77 -5.51
N ASP A 32 -6.58 -2.56 -5.54
CA ASP A 32 -5.79 -2.34 -6.77
C ASP A 32 -6.40 -1.21 -7.65
N ALA A 33 -6.91 -0.17 -6.98
CA ALA A 33 -7.59 0.95 -7.58
C ALA A 33 -6.61 2.11 -7.88
N PRO A 34 -6.93 3.00 -8.84
CA PRO A 34 -6.09 4.16 -9.10
C PRO A 34 -6.11 5.13 -7.93
N PHE A 35 -4.94 5.66 -7.58
CA PHE A 35 -4.76 6.72 -6.58
C PHE A 35 -3.97 7.89 -7.20
N ASP A 36 -4.38 9.12 -6.91
CA ASP A 36 -3.66 10.31 -7.36
C ASP A 36 -2.48 10.62 -6.43
N LEU A 37 -1.27 10.28 -6.90
CA LEU A 37 -0.03 10.54 -6.16
C LEU A 37 0.21 12.03 -5.88
N GLN A 38 -0.42 12.95 -6.62
CA GLN A 38 -0.29 14.38 -6.35
C GLN A 38 -0.83 14.75 -4.97
N GLN A 39 -1.81 14.00 -4.46
CA GLN A 39 -2.35 14.22 -3.12
C GLN A 39 -1.28 14.07 -2.04
N LEU A 40 -0.26 13.23 -2.23
CA LEU A 40 0.81 13.06 -1.26
C LEU A 40 1.60 14.36 -1.06
N TYR A 41 1.69 15.24 -2.06
CA TYR A 41 2.38 16.53 -1.90
C TYR A 41 1.66 17.51 -0.98
N LEU A 42 0.39 17.25 -0.65
CA LEU A 42 -0.37 18.04 0.33
C LEU A 42 0.01 17.67 1.77
N LEU A 43 0.69 16.54 1.96
CA LEU A 43 1.12 16.07 3.27
C LEU A 43 2.35 16.83 3.77
N SER A 44 2.53 16.82 5.09
CA SER A 44 3.81 17.23 5.68
C SER A 44 4.95 16.31 5.20
N TYR A 45 6.20 16.78 5.23
CA TYR A 45 7.35 15.97 4.82
C TYR A 45 7.42 14.61 5.54
N ASN A 46 7.14 14.60 6.86
CA ASN A 46 7.15 13.37 7.65
C ASN A 46 6.07 12.39 7.20
N ASP A 47 4.88 12.91 6.89
CA ASP A 47 3.74 12.12 6.43
C ASP A 47 3.93 11.60 5.01
N PHE A 48 4.53 12.41 4.14
CA PHE A 48 4.94 12.03 2.80
C PHE A 48 5.98 10.92 2.82
N ASP A 49 7.05 11.07 3.61
CA ASP A 49 8.09 10.04 3.74
C ASP A 49 7.51 8.73 4.30
N MET A 50 6.61 8.82 5.28
CA MET A 50 5.90 7.66 5.82
C MET A 50 5.06 6.96 4.73
N ALA A 51 4.31 7.71 3.92
CA ALA A 51 3.50 7.14 2.83
C ALA A 51 4.35 6.43 1.77
N LEU A 52 5.49 7.03 1.38
CA LEU A 52 6.41 6.40 0.43
C LEU A 52 7.00 5.10 0.97
N ASN A 53 7.41 5.09 2.25
CA ASN A 53 7.93 3.89 2.88
C ASN A 53 6.85 2.80 3.01
N ALA A 54 5.60 3.16 3.32
CA ALA A 54 4.46 2.25 3.34
C ALA A 54 4.15 1.65 1.95
N LEU A 55 4.20 2.48 0.89
CA LEU A 55 4.04 2.02 -0.50
C LEU A 55 5.13 1.03 -0.91
N ARG A 56 6.39 1.31 -0.54
CA ARG A 56 7.51 0.40 -0.80
C ARG A 56 7.33 -0.92 -0.07
N GLU A 57 6.88 -0.86 1.18
CA GLU A 57 6.57 -2.04 1.99
C GLU A 57 5.44 -2.88 1.36
N TRP A 58 4.33 -2.26 0.97
CA TRP A 58 3.21 -2.93 0.29
C TRP A 58 3.64 -3.65 -0.99
N ARG A 59 4.38 -2.97 -1.88
CA ARG A 59 4.90 -3.59 -3.11
C ARG A 59 5.81 -4.77 -2.82
N SER A 60 6.63 -4.68 -1.78
CA SER A 60 7.53 -5.76 -1.38
C SER A 60 6.74 -6.97 -0.88
N GLN A 61 5.73 -6.75 -0.04
CA GLN A 61 4.84 -7.82 0.45
C GLN A 61 4.05 -8.47 -0.69
N ARG A 62 3.46 -7.68 -1.59
CA ARG A 62 2.73 -8.20 -2.76
C ARG A 62 3.61 -9.03 -3.68
N TYR A 63 4.86 -8.60 -3.88
CA TYR A 63 5.82 -9.36 -4.69
C TYR A 63 6.24 -10.68 -4.03
N VAL A 64 6.49 -10.68 -2.72
CA VAL A 64 6.76 -11.91 -1.96
C VAL A 64 5.56 -12.85 -2.05
N TRP A 65 4.35 -12.33 -1.81
CA TRP A 65 3.10 -13.10 -1.91
C TRP A 65 2.91 -13.71 -3.31
N MET A 66 3.09 -12.92 -4.37
CA MET A 66 3.02 -13.41 -5.75
C MET A 66 4.04 -14.52 -6.01
N ARG A 67 5.29 -14.35 -5.58
CA ARG A 67 6.34 -15.36 -5.76
C ARG A 67 5.99 -16.67 -5.04
N GLU A 68 5.49 -16.58 -3.82
CA GLU A 68 5.11 -17.76 -3.03
C GLU A 68 3.91 -18.49 -3.67
N HIS A 69 2.92 -17.75 -4.16
CA HIS A 69 1.68 -18.29 -4.73
C HIS A 69 1.78 -18.62 -6.24
N GLU A 70 2.81 -18.18 -6.95
CA GLU A 70 3.12 -18.61 -8.33
C GLU A 70 3.64 -20.06 -8.37
N SER A 71 4.16 -20.56 -7.24
CA SER A 71 4.61 -21.94 -7.05
C SER A 71 3.49 -22.98 -7.06
N ASP A 72 2.23 -22.56 -6.96
CA ASP A 72 1.06 -23.43 -6.74
C ASP A 72 0.30 -23.79 -8.04
N GLN A 73 0.90 -23.60 -9.22
CA GLN A 73 0.30 -23.99 -10.51
C GLN A 73 0.77 -25.40 -10.94
N PRO A 74 -0.04 -26.47 -10.81
CA PRO A 74 0.41 -27.85 -11.00
C PRO A 74 0.59 -28.28 -12.47
N TRP A 75 0.14 -27.47 -13.42
CA TRP A 75 0.04 -27.88 -14.83
C TRP A 75 1.29 -27.59 -15.67
N ARG A 76 2.33 -26.94 -15.10
CA ARG A 76 3.64 -26.83 -15.76
C ARG A 76 4.46 -28.13 -15.77
N SER A 77 3.95 -29.21 -15.16
CA SER A 77 4.59 -30.54 -15.18
C SER A 77 4.17 -31.43 -16.36
N HIS A 78 3.36 -30.93 -17.30
CA HIS A 78 2.89 -31.71 -18.47
C HIS A 78 3.28 -31.12 -19.82
N ALA A 79 4.44 -30.47 -19.91
CA ALA A 79 5.05 -30.14 -21.20
C ALA A 79 6.56 -30.38 -21.13
N GLY A 80 7.00 -31.58 -21.56
CA GLY A 80 8.40 -31.96 -21.71
C GLY A 80 8.66 -33.42 -21.35
#